data_AF-Q0I947-F1
#
_entry.id   AF-Q0I947-F1
#
_cell.length_a   1.000
_cell.length_b   1.000
_cell.length_c   1.000
_cell.angle_alpha   90.00
_cell.angle_beta   90.00
_cell.angle_gamma   90.00
#
_symmetry.space_group_name_H-M   'P 1'
#
loop_
_entity.id
_entity.type
_entity.pdbx_description
1 polymer ?
#
loop_
_entity_poly.entity_id
_entity_poly.type
_entity_poly.pdbx_seq_one_letter_code
_entity_poly.pdbx_strand_id
1 'polypeptide(L)' 'MGECCYHNDSSKMVILKCIGESHFFCEKVLMPFEVYFFEAPDDARLELWLLNGGEPMLHNTFEAKEYALLSNRRLGDP' A
#
# COMPACT_ATOMS: atom_id res chain seq x y z
N MET A 1 7.51 -3.56 10.95
CA MET A 1 6.46 -4.22 10.14
C MET A 1 5.14 -3.94 10.80
N GLY A 2 4.30 -3.15 10.13
CA GLY A 2 3.00 -2.72 10.62
C GLY A 2 1.90 -3.00 9.62
N GLU A 3 0.67 -2.96 10.10
CA GLU A 3 -0.53 -3.08 9.28
C GLU A 3 -0.79 -1.75 8.56
N CYS A 4 -1.01 -1.82 7.25
CA CYS A 4 -1.28 -0.69 6.37
C CYS A 4 -2.63 -0.88 5.67
N CYS A 5 -3.23 0.24 5.23
CA CYS A 5 -4.48 0.24 4.50
C CYS A 5 -4.41 1.24 3.34
N TYR A 6 -4.73 0.78 2.14
CA TYR A 6 -4.93 1.63 0.97
C TYR A 6 -6.36 1.50 0.45
N HIS A 7 -7.01 2.64 0.18
CA HIS A 7 -8.33 2.69 -0.43
C HIS A 7 -8.21 3.28 -1.83
N ASN A 8 -8.67 2.54 -2.84
CA ASN A 8 -8.75 3.06 -4.19
C ASN A 8 -10.02 3.92 -4.36
N ASP A 9 -9.94 5.20 -4.00
CA ASP A 9 -11.05 6.16 -4.15
C ASP A 9 -11.38 6.55 -5.61
N SER A 10 -10.74 5.90 -6.59
CA SER A 10 -10.92 6.20 -8.02
C SER A 10 -11.83 5.20 -8.73
N SER A 11 -12.39 5.63 -9.86
CA SER A 11 -13.14 4.75 -10.78
C SER A 11 -12.24 3.88 -11.68
N LYS A 12 -10.92 3.92 -11.47
CA LYS A 12 -9.92 3.19 -12.28
C LYS A 12 -9.29 2.08 -11.46
N MET A 13 -8.77 1.05 -12.14
CA MET A 13 -7.91 0.07 -11.49
C MET A 13 -6.56 0.70 -11.12
N VAL A 14 -6.02 0.30 -9.97
CA VAL A 14 -4.70 0.72 -9.48
C VAL A 14 -3.88 -0.54 -9.20
N ILE A 15 -2.62 -0.56 -9.59
CA ILE A 15 -1.68 -1.60 -9.15
C ILE A 15 -0.84 -0.99 -8.03
N LEU A 16 -1.00 -1.54 -6.82
CA LEU A 16 -0.18 -1.20 -5.67
C LEU A 16 0.99 -2.16 -5.59
N LYS A 17 2.20 -1.61 -5.46
CA LYS A 17 3.42 -2.38 -5.15
C LYS A 17 4.03 -1.84 -3.87
N CYS A 18 4.28 -2.70 -2.90
CA CYS A 18 5.01 -2.40 -1.68
C CYS A 18 6.36 -3.11 -1.73
N ILE A 19 7.44 -2.34 -1.65
CA ILE A 19 8.82 -2.80 -1.86
C ILE A 19 9.63 -2.38 -0.64
N GLY A 20 10.10 -3.34 0.15
CA GLY A 20 10.93 -3.09 1.32
C GLY A 20 12.34 -3.67 1.17
N GLU A 21 13.19 -3.41 2.16
CA GLU A 21 14.48 -4.10 2.25
C GLU A 21 14.31 -5.62 2.45
N SER A 22 15.44 -6.34 2.40
CA SER A 22 15.47 -7.80 2.65
C SER A 22 14.55 -8.64 1.75
N HIS A 23 14.38 -8.23 0.50
CA HIS A 23 13.50 -8.90 -0.49
C HIS A 23 12.01 -8.88 -0.16
N PHE A 24 11.54 -7.95 0.68
CA PHE A 24 10.11 -7.76 0.89
C PHE A 24 9.45 -7.19 -0.37
N PHE A 25 8.45 -7.89 -0.89
CA PHE A 25 7.66 -7.43 -2.04
C PHE A 25 6.21 -7.91 -1.91
N CYS A 26 5.28 -6.97 -2.07
CA CYS A 26 3.84 -7.25 -2.14
C CYS A 26 3.25 -6.48 -3.33
N GLU A 27 2.43 -7.14 -4.14
CA GLU A 27 1.75 -6.53 -5.27
C GLU A 27 0.26 -6.90 -5.26
N LYS A 28 -0.61 -5.93 -5.53
CA LYS A 28 -2.05 -6.15 -5.68
C LYS A 28 -2.63 -5.22 -6.74
N VAL A 29 -3.45 -5.78 -7.61
CA VAL A 29 -4.37 -5.00 -8.46
C VAL A 29 -5.61 -4.70 -7.63
N LEU A 30 -5.89 -3.42 -7.39
CA LEU A 30 -7.10 -2.94 -6.75
C LEU A 30 -8.15 -2.53 -7.78
N MET A 31 -9.35 -3.07 -7.62
CA MET A 31 -10.54 -2.65 -8.35
C MET A 31 -10.97 -1.24 -7.92
N PRO A 32 -11.77 -0.53 -8.73
CA PRO A 32 -12.40 0.73 -8.31
C PRO A 32 -13.10 0.58 -6.95
N PHE A 33 -12.81 1.48 -6.02
CA PHE A 33 -13.39 1.53 -4.67
C PHE A 33 -13.07 0.30 -3.77
N GLU A 34 -12.06 -0.49 -4.13
CA GLU A 34 -11.56 -1.58 -3.29
C GLU A 34 -10.68 -1.04 -2.15
N VAL A 35 -10.86 -1.59 -0.96
CA VAL A 35 -9.98 -1.38 0.20
C VAL A 35 -9.04 -2.57 0.32
N TYR A 36 -7.75 -2.32 0.49
CA TYR A 36 -6.74 -3.35 0.67
C TYR A 36 -5.94 -3.15 1.95
N PHE A 37 -5.95 -4.18 2.79
CA PHE A 37 -5.13 -4.28 4.00
C PHE A 37 -3.91 -5.15 3.71
N PHE A 38 -2.74 -4.68 4.12
CA PHE A 38 -1.48 -5.38 3.90
C PHE A 38 -0.49 -5.05 5.02
N GLU A 39 0.46 -5.95 5.26
CA GLU A 39 1.58 -5.68 6.15
C GLU A 39 2.73 -5.09 5.35
N ALA A 40 3.48 -4.16 5.95
CA ALA A 40 4.67 -3.60 5.32
C ALA A 40 5.76 -3.29 6.37
N PRO A 41 7.05 -3.49 6.03
CA PRO A 41 8.17 -2.92 6.77
C PRO A 41 8.09 -1.38 6.83
N ASP A 42 8.69 -0.79 7.86
CA ASP A 42 8.57 0.65 8.15
C ASP A 42 9.35 1.51 7.12
N ASP A 43 10.37 0.92 6.51
CA ASP A 43 11.22 1.44 5.45
C ASP A 43 10.68 1.16 4.04
N ALA A 44 9.58 0.40 3.92
CA ALA A 44 9.05 0.01 2.62
C ALA A 44 8.50 1.22 1.85
N ARG A 45 8.69 1.17 0.53
CA ARG A 45 8.15 2.12 -0.43
C ARG A 45 6.86 1.57 -1.04
N LEU A 46 5.84 2.40 -1.12
CA LEU A 46 4.63 2.14 -1.88
C LEU A 46 4.71 2.82 -3.25
N GLU A 47 4.34 2.09 -4.28
CA GLU A 47 4.18 2.59 -5.64
C GLU A 47 2.76 2.33 -6.11
N LEU A 48 2.11 3.37 -6.65
CA LEU A 48 0.80 3.26 -7.26
C LEU A 48 0.94 3.43 -8.77
N TRP A 49 0.53 2.41 -9.50
CA TRP A 49 0.59 2.36 -10.96
C TRP A 49 -0.82 2.35 -11.55
N LEU A 50 -1.01 3.12 -12.62
CA LEU A 50 -2.28 3.19 -13.36
C LEU A 50 -2.11 2.60 -14.75
N LEU A 51 -3.19 2.04 -15.28
CA LEU A 51 -3.25 1.67 -16.70
C LEU A 51 -3.67 2.90 -17.51
N ASN A 52 -2.74 3.46 -18.28
CA ASN A 52 -3.03 4.56 -19.22
C ASN A 52 -2.91 4.04 -20.65
N GLY A 53 -4.03 3.80 -21.32
CA GLY A 53 -4.02 3.25 -22.68
C GLY A 53 -3.54 1.79 -22.79
N GLY A 54 -3.48 1.06 -21.68
CA GLY A 54 -3.11 -0.35 -21.61
C GLY A 54 -1.74 -0.63 -21.00
N GLU A 55 -0.86 0.37 -20.92
CA GLU A 55 0.44 0.23 -20.28
C GLU A 55 0.41 0.70 -18.81
N PRO A 56 1.01 -0.07 -17.88
CA PRO A 56 1.21 0.39 -16.51
C PRO A 56 2.18 1.57 -16.47
N MET A 57 1.74 2.69 -15.90
CA MET A 57 2.56 3.85 -15.64
C MET A 57 2.61 4.15 -14.15
N LEU A 58 3.81 4.35 -13.61
CA LEU A 58 4.00 4.79 -12.23
C LEU A 58 3.36 6.17 -12.09
N HIS A 59 2.40 6.28 -11.19
CA HIS A 59 1.69 7.53 -10.95
C HIS A 59 2.23 8.24 -9.72
N ASN A 60 2.35 7.53 -8.60
CA ASN A 60 2.82 8.09 -7.34
C ASN A 60 3.69 7.09 -6.57
N THR A 61 4.53 7.65 -5.71
CA THR A 61 5.39 6.92 -4.78
C THR A 61 5.24 7.53 -3.39
N PHE A 62 5.13 6.67 -2.38
CA PHE A 62 4.95 7.05 -0.97
C PHE A 62 5.82 6.19 -0.06
N GLU A 63 5.98 6.61 1.18
CA GLU A 63 6.48 5.73 2.24
C GLU A 63 5.33 4.87 2.78
N ALA A 64 5.55 3.57 2.99
CA ALA A 64 4.49 2.66 3.45
C ALA A 64 3.87 3.08 4.78
N LYS A 65 4.68 3.71 5.67
CA LYS A 65 4.23 4.23 6.96
C LYS A 65 3.18 5.33 6.86
N GLU A 66 3.05 6.01 5.72
CA GLU A 66 1.98 6.99 5.49
C GLU A 66 0.59 6.33 5.44
N TYR A 67 0.56 5.03 5.13
CA TYR A 67 -0.65 4.21 5.07
C TYR A 67 -0.76 3.26 6.27
N ALA A 68 0.12 3.37 7.27
CA ALA A 68 0.05 2.57 8.47
C ALA A 68 -1.25 2.87 9.23
N LEU A 69 -1.98 1.82 9.59
CA LEU A 69 -3.05 1.94 10.56
C LEU A 69 -2.42 2.34 11.88
N LEU A 70 -2.94 3.41 12.50
CA LEU A 70 -2.56 3.80 13.85
C LEU A 70 -2.91 2.61 14.76
N SER A 71 -1.92 1.78 15.07
CA SER A 71 -2.07 0.78 16.10
C SER A 71 -2.31 1.53 17.40
N ASN A 72 -3.54 1.47 17.90
CA ASN A 72 -3.81 1.85 19.28
C ASN A 72 -2.79 1.10 20.13
N ARG A 73 -1.92 1.85 20.81
CA ARG A 73 -1.02 1.32 21.83
C ARG A 73 -1.81 0.30 22.66
N ARG A 74 -1.25 -0.89 22.83
CA ARG A 74 -1.75 -1.91 23.76
C ARG A 74 -2.17 -1.22 25.06
N LEU A 75 -3.48 -1.18 25.32
CA LEU A 75 -3.99 -1.05 26.69
C LEU A 75 -3.59 -2.35 27.39
N GLY A 76 -2.44 -2.33 28.06
CA GLY A 76 -1.92 -3.47 28.80
C GLY A 76 -0.42 -3.65 28.62
N ASP A 77 0.36 -2.73 29.17
CA ASP A 77 1.56 -3.15 29.92
C ASP A 77 1.17 -3.10 31.41
N PRO A 78 1.65 -4.07 32.22
CA PRO A 78 1.13 -4.39 33.55
C PRO A 78 1.30 -3.29 34.59
#